data_AF-A0A2E8SV27-F1
#
_entry.id   AF-A0A2E8SV27-F1
#
_cell.length_a   1.000
_cell.length_b   1.000
_cell.length_c   1.000
_cell.angle_alpha   90.00
_cell.angle_beta   90.00
_cell.angle_gamma   90.00
#
_symmetry.space_group_name_H-M   'P 1'
#
loop_
_entity.id
_entity.type
_entity.pdbx_description
1 polymer ?
#
loop_
_entity_poly.entity_id
_entity_poly.type
_entity_poly.pdbx_seq_one_letter_code
_entity_poly.pdbx_strand_id
1 'polypeptide(L)'
;MGLLIVASFAYGVWKSWTTGELAMIRSSLQAVGELQDDVFGGETRTLQCVMGENEHAFEIKTLGDVLNVFMYDDGGGTLYLQSSKEHGVRIEFTLNSEHGDDFMTFRTIKGEETVEERTVNLDKEGPSGTIQYLKTTFGDLRANSGTWWNNEESAA
;
A
#
# COMPACT_ATOMS: atom_id res chain seq x y z
N MET A 1 -13.58 -12.43 -3.19
CA MET A 1 -12.17 -12.39 -2.76
C MET A 1 -11.89 -11.40 -1.63
N GLY A 2 -12.73 -10.40 -1.35
CA GLY A 2 -12.61 -9.53 -0.15
C GLY A 2 -12.83 -10.20 1.22
N LEU A 3 -12.94 -11.53 1.28
CA LEU A 3 -13.15 -12.30 2.52
C LEU A 3 -11.85 -12.68 3.24
N LEU A 4 -10.71 -12.71 2.54
CA LEU A 4 -9.42 -13.12 3.13
C LEU A 4 -8.78 -12.02 3.98
N ILE A 5 -8.96 -10.74 3.63
CA ILE A 5 -8.40 -9.60 4.37
C ILE A 5 -9.12 -9.37 5.69
N VAL A 6 -10.46 -9.54 5.71
CA VAL A 6 -11.21 -9.55 6.98
C VAL A 6 -10.68 -10.65 7.89
N ALA A 7 -10.27 -11.80 7.36
CA ALA A 7 -9.75 -12.90 8.17
C ALA A 7 -8.34 -12.63 8.74
N SER A 8 -7.41 -12.08 7.95
CA SER A 8 -6.05 -11.74 8.44
C SER A 8 -6.05 -10.56 9.41
N PHE A 9 -6.87 -9.53 9.16
CA PHE A 9 -7.09 -8.44 10.12
C PHE A 9 -7.86 -8.91 11.35
N ALA A 10 -8.88 -9.77 11.20
CA ALA A 10 -9.56 -10.37 12.35
C ALA A 10 -8.61 -11.27 13.15
N TYR A 11 -7.64 -11.95 12.52
CA TYR A 11 -6.62 -12.74 13.23
C TYR A 11 -5.65 -11.86 14.01
N GLY A 12 -5.14 -10.77 13.41
CA GLY A 12 -4.30 -9.80 14.13
C GLY A 12 -5.02 -9.13 15.31
N VAL A 13 -6.30 -8.75 15.12
CA VAL A 13 -7.17 -8.22 16.17
C VAL A 13 -7.47 -9.28 17.24
N TRP A 14 -7.76 -10.53 16.86
CA TRP A 14 -8.00 -11.64 17.78
C TRP A 14 -6.75 -11.95 18.61
N LYS A 15 -5.59 -12.09 17.98
CA LYS A 15 -4.30 -12.38 18.64
C LYS A 15 -3.97 -11.29 19.66
N SER A 16 -4.15 -10.02 19.30
CA SER A 16 -3.99 -8.86 20.19
C SER A 16 -5.01 -8.84 21.35
N TRP A 17 -6.26 -9.28 21.12
CA TRP A 17 -7.27 -9.41 22.17
C TRP A 17 -6.95 -10.53 23.16
N THR A 18 -6.30 -11.61 22.71
CA THR A 18 -5.85 -12.72 23.58
C THR A 18 -4.58 -12.41 24.38
N THR A 19 -3.75 -11.45 23.96
CA THR A 19 -2.52 -11.06 24.67
C THR A 19 -2.74 -9.96 25.72
N GLY A 20 -3.89 -9.27 25.70
CA GLY A 20 -4.28 -8.31 26.74
C GLY A 20 -3.63 -6.92 26.63
N GLU A 21 -2.96 -6.60 25.52
CA GLU A 21 -2.29 -5.32 25.33
C GLU A 21 -3.22 -4.26 24.69
N LEU A 22 -3.89 -3.47 25.55
CA LEU A 22 -4.81 -2.39 25.15
C LEU A 22 -4.21 -1.38 24.15
N ALA A 23 -2.90 -1.15 24.19
CA ALA A 23 -2.22 -0.25 23.26
C ALA A 23 -2.24 -0.80 21.81
N MET A 24 -1.98 -2.11 21.64
CA MET A 24 -2.05 -2.76 20.34
C MET A 24 -3.48 -2.87 19.81
N ILE A 25 -4.47 -3.05 20.69
CA ILE A 25 -5.89 -3.06 20.30
C ILE A 25 -6.30 -1.69 19.74
N ARG A 26 -5.92 -0.60 20.43
CA ARG A 26 -6.22 0.76 19.98
C ARG A 26 -5.55 1.11 18.66
N SER A 27 -4.27 0.77 18.49
CA SER A 27 -3.56 1.02 17.22
C SER A 27 -4.19 0.25 16.06
N SER A 28 -4.62 -0.99 16.29
CA SER A 28 -5.32 -1.81 15.29
C SER A 28 -6.68 -1.22 14.90
N LEU A 29 -7.47 -0.74 15.85
CA LEU A 29 -8.75 -0.07 15.57
C LEU A 29 -8.58 1.26 14.82
N GLN A 30 -7.56 2.05 15.21
CA GLN A 30 -7.23 3.27 14.50
C GLN A 30 -6.80 2.97 13.06
N ALA A 31 -5.92 1.98 12.86
CA ALA A 31 -5.50 1.51 11.55
C ALA A 31 -6.69 1.14 10.66
N VAL A 32 -7.70 0.43 11.19
CA VAL A 32 -8.92 0.10 10.45
C VAL A 32 -9.71 1.34 10.02
N GLY A 33 -9.77 2.38 10.87
CA GLY A 33 -10.39 3.65 10.49
C GLY A 33 -9.63 4.37 9.37
N GLU A 34 -8.30 4.37 9.45
CA GLU A 34 -7.41 5.01 8.47
C GLU A 34 -7.46 4.33 7.10
N LEU A 35 -7.80 3.03 7.02
CA LEU A 35 -7.97 2.36 5.72
C LEU A 35 -9.07 3.00 4.85
N GLN A 36 -10.00 3.77 5.44
CA GLN A 36 -11.02 4.49 4.69
C GLN A 36 -10.56 5.88 4.21
N ASP A 37 -9.35 6.32 4.56
CA ASP A 37 -8.83 7.61 4.14
C ASP A 37 -8.71 7.64 2.61
N ASP A 38 -9.30 8.68 2.04
CA ASP A 38 -9.31 8.89 0.60
C ASP A 38 -7.93 9.36 0.10
N VAL A 39 -7.42 8.69 -0.93
CA VAL A 39 -6.06 8.92 -1.45
C VAL A 39 -6.01 9.88 -2.64
N PHE A 40 -7.16 10.21 -3.25
CA PHE A 40 -7.24 11.02 -4.47
C PHE A 40 -8.20 12.23 -4.35
N GLY A 41 -8.46 12.71 -3.14
CA GLY A 41 -9.29 13.88 -2.90
C GLY A 41 -10.78 13.70 -3.27
N GLY A 42 -11.30 12.48 -3.25
CA GLY A 42 -12.69 12.14 -3.55
C GLY A 42 -12.89 11.35 -4.84
N GLU A 43 -11.87 11.29 -5.70
CA GLU A 43 -11.91 10.56 -6.97
C GLU A 43 -11.57 9.08 -6.78
N THR A 44 -12.17 8.23 -7.61
CA THR A 44 -11.74 6.84 -7.79
C THR A 44 -10.90 6.76 -9.06
N ARG A 45 -9.74 6.10 -8.98
CA ARG A 45 -8.80 5.99 -10.10
C ARG A 45 -8.43 4.55 -10.35
N THR A 46 -8.33 4.19 -11.63
CA THR A 46 -7.84 2.88 -12.03
C THR A 46 -6.32 2.92 -12.15
N LEU A 47 -5.63 2.16 -11.31
CA LEU A 47 -4.17 2.02 -11.35
C LEU A 47 -3.78 0.66 -11.93
N GLN A 48 -2.67 0.62 -12.64
CA GLN A 48 -2.11 -0.61 -13.19
C GLN A 48 -1.07 -1.17 -12.21
N CYS A 49 -1.09 -2.48 -12.03
CA CYS A 49 -0.10 -3.20 -11.24
C CYS A 49 0.42 -4.41 -12.01
N VAL A 50 1.74 -4.58 -12.05
CA VAL A 50 2.38 -5.75 -12.64
C VAL A 50 2.82 -6.68 -11.52
N MET A 51 2.35 -7.93 -11.55
CA MET A 51 2.67 -8.98 -10.58
C MET A 51 3.16 -10.20 -11.37
N GLY A 52 4.45 -10.51 -11.26
CA GLY A 52 5.11 -11.49 -12.14
C GLY A 52 5.02 -11.07 -13.61
N GLU A 53 4.47 -11.93 -14.46
CA GLU A 53 4.26 -11.66 -15.90
C GLU A 53 2.88 -11.03 -16.20
N ASN A 54 2.02 -10.90 -15.19
CA ASN A 54 0.64 -10.45 -15.38
C ASN A 54 0.46 -8.98 -15.03
N GLU A 55 -0.35 -8.29 -15.84
CA GLU A 55 -0.80 -6.93 -15.57
C GLU A 55 -2.26 -6.94 -15.10
N HIS A 56 -2.52 -6.21 -14.02
CA HIS A 56 -3.82 -6.10 -13.36
C HIS A 56 -4.21 -4.63 -13.20
N ALA A 57 -5.49 -4.32 -13.40
CA ALA A 57 -6.06 -3.00 -13.15
C ALA A 57 -6.88 -3.02 -11.86
N PHE A 58 -6.65 -2.04 -10.98
CA PHE A 58 -7.34 -1.91 -9.71
C PHE A 58 -8.02 -0.55 -9.59
N GLU A 59 -9.29 -0.53 -9.19
CA GLU A 59 -9.98 0.71 -8.81
C GLU A 59 -9.60 1.09 -7.39
N ILE A 60 -8.98 2.26 -7.24
CA ILE A 60 -8.42 2.76 -5.99
C ILE A 60 -9.12 4.06 -5.60
N LYS A 61 -9.65 4.09 -4.38
CA LYS A 61 -10.18 5.30 -3.76
C LYS A 61 -9.57 5.55 -2.38
N THR A 62 -9.30 4.48 -1.65
CA THR A 62 -8.90 4.51 -0.24
C THR A 62 -7.55 3.85 -0.01
N LEU A 63 -6.92 4.10 1.14
CA LEU A 63 -5.70 3.39 1.55
C LEU A 63 -5.94 1.87 1.63
N GLY A 64 -7.14 1.45 2.02
CA GLY A 64 -7.56 0.06 2.01
C GLY A 64 -7.53 -0.57 0.62
N ASP A 65 -7.94 0.15 -0.41
CA ASP A 65 -7.88 -0.36 -1.79
C ASP A 65 -6.44 -0.58 -2.24
N VAL A 66 -5.52 0.31 -1.87
CA VAL A 66 -4.08 0.15 -2.18
C VAL A 66 -3.51 -1.04 -1.42
N LEU A 67 -3.83 -1.18 -0.13
CA LEU A 67 -3.40 -2.34 0.64
C LEU A 67 -3.90 -3.66 0.03
N ASN A 68 -5.12 -3.67 -0.52
CA ASN A 68 -5.66 -4.85 -1.20
C ASN A 68 -4.83 -5.24 -2.43
N VAL A 69 -4.22 -4.28 -3.13
CA VAL A 69 -3.29 -4.57 -4.23
C VAL A 69 -2.07 -5.30 -3.70
N PHE A 70 -1.48 -4.84 -2.61
CA PHE A 70 -0.24 -5.42 -2.07
C PHE A 70 -0.45 -6.83 -1.51
N MET A 71 -1.66 -7.12 -1.04
CA MET A 71 -2.06 -8.43 -0.51
C MET A 71 -2.70 -9.32 -1.57
N TYR A 72 -2.70 -8.91 -2.85
CA TYR A 72 -3.36 -9.67 -3.92
C TYR A 72 -2.61 -10.97 -4.26
N ASP A 73 -1.28 -10.95 -4.20
CA ASP A 73 -0.40 -12.08 -4.50
C ASP A 73 0.71 -12.21 -3.44
N ASP A 74 1.15 -13.43 -3.18
CA ASP A 74 2.08 -13.78 -2.08
C ASP A 74 3.54 -13.39 -2.36
N GLY A 75 3.84 -12.88 -3.57
CA GLY A 75 5.18 -12.48 -3.98
C GLY A 75 5.41 -10.98 -3.89
N GLY A 76 4.91 -10.24 -4.86
CA GLY A 76 5.17 -8.82 -4.97
C GLY A 76 4.80 -8.27 -6.34
N GLY A 77 4.97 -6.97 -6.51
CA GLY A 77 4.62 -6.32 -7.76
C GLY A 77 5.07 -4.88 -7.84
N THR A 78 4.68 -4.25 -8.94
CA THR A 78 4.93 -2.84 -9.21
C THR A 78 3.59 -2.16 -9.45
N LEU A 79 3.16 -1.32 -8.52
CA LEU A 79 1.98 -0.49 -8.66
C LEU A 79 2.36 0.85 -9.30
N TYR A 80 1.83 1.13 -10.48
CA TYR A 80 2.05 2.38 -11.20
C TYR A 80 1.02 3.42 -10.74
N LEU A 81 1.52 4.54 -10.23
CA LEU A 81 0.69 5.65 -9.75
C LEU A 81 0.45 6.69 -10.84
N GLN A 82 0.74 6.36 -12.10
CA GLN A 82 0.53 7.14 -13.33
C GLN A 82 0.14 6.22 -14.48
N SER A 83 -0.78 6.66 -15.33
CA SER A 83 -1.30 5.93 -16.49
C SER A 83 -0.24 5.62 -17.54
N SER A 84 0.68 6.57 -17.80
CA SER A 84 1.72 6.45 -18.83
C SER A 84 2.76 5.38 -18.51
N LYS A 85 2.96 5.03 -17.23
CA LYS A 85 4.04 4.20 -16.67
C LYS A 85 5.47 4.72 -16.93
N GLU A 86 5.69 5.47 -18.01
CA GLU A 86 6.95 6.09 -18.39
C GLU A 86 7.23 7.33 -17.52
N HIS A 87 8.43 7.36 -16.93
CA HIS A 87 8.93 8.44 -16.06
C HIS A 87 8.07 8.78 -14.84
N GLY A 88 7.09 7.93 -14.52
CA GLY A 88 6.14 8.19 -13.46
C GLY A 88 6.54 7.65 -12.09
N VAL A 89 5.74 7.98 -11.08
CA VAL A 89 5.89 7.41 -9.73
C VAL A 89 5.33 5.98 -9.71
N ARG A 90 6.11 5.05 -9.17
CA ARG A 90 5.69 3.67 -8.94
C ARG A 90 6.08 3.21 -7.54
N ILE A 91 5.34 2.26 -7.01
CA ILE A 91 5.67 1.55 -5.78
C ILE A 91 6.00 0.11 -6.16
N GLU A 92 7.25 -0.27 -5.97
CA GLU A 92 7.65 -1.68 -5.95
C GLU A 92 7.39 -2.22 -4.55
N PHE A 93 6.77 -3.40 -4.45
CA PHE A 93 6.51 -4.05 -3.18
C PHE A 93 6.80 -5.54 -3.26
N THR A 94 7.28 -6.10 -2.16
CA THR A 94 7.59 -7.53 -2.03
C THR A 94 7.17 -8.01 -0.66
N LEU A 95 6.54 -9.18 -0.61
CA LEU A 95 6.25 -9.94 0.59
C LEU A 95 7.27 -11.08 0.71
N ASN A 96 7.87 -11.23 1.87
CA ASN A 96 8.82 -12.31 2.15
C ASN A 96 8.69 -12.79 3.59
N SER A 97 8.84 -14.10 3.80
CA SER A 97 8.91 -14.69 5.13
C SER A 97 10.36 -15.03 5.46
N GLU A 98 10.86 -14.48 6.57
CA GLU A 98 12.22 -14.72 7.05
C GLU A 98 12.19 -15.05 8.55
N HIS A 99 12.87 -16.13 8.94
CA HIS A 99 12.95 -16.58 10.33
C HIS A 99 11.60 -16.79 11.05
N GLY A 100 10.52 -17.05 10.30
CA GLY A 100 9.18 -17.26 10.84
C GLY A 100 8.37 -15.99 11.06
N ASP A 101 8.90 -14.84 10.65
CA ASP A 101 8.17 -13.58 10.57
C ASP A 101 7.91 -13.21 9.11
N ASP A 102 6.77 -12.58 8.84
CA ASP A 102 6.42 -12.01 7.55
C ASP A 102 6.85 -10.53 7.45
N PHE A 103 7.44 -10.17 6.32
CA PHE A 103 7.92 -8.84 6.02
C PHE A 103 7.33 -8.34 4.71
N MET A 104 7.05 -7.04 4.66
CA MET A 104 6.70 -6.33 3.43
C MET A 104 7.69 -5.20 3.20
N THR A 105 8.37 -5.24 2.06
CA THR A 105 9.28 -4.17 1.63
C THR A 105 8.60 -3.34 0.55
N PHE A 106 8.69 -2.02 0.68
CA PHE A 106 8.22 -1.06 -0.31
C PHE A 106 9.37 -0.19 -0.80
N ARG A 107 9.36 0.15 -2.08
CA ARG A 107 10.23 1.14 -2.69
C ARG A 107 9.39 2.09 -3.55
N THR A 108 9.35 3.37 -3.18
CA THR A 108 8.78 4.41 -4.04
C THR A 108 9.87 4.90 -4.99
N ILE A 109 9.58 4.82 -6.29
CA ILE A 109 10.52 5.19 -7.35
C ILE A 109 9.88 6.28 -8.19
N LYS A 110 10.65 7.32 -8.47
CA LYS A 110 10.27 8.42 -9.37
C LYS A 110 11.23 8.42 -10.56
N GLY A 111 10.74 8.00 -11.72
CA GLY A 111 11.60 7.75 -12.88
C GLY A 111 12.60 6.62 -12.59
N GLU A 112 13.87 6.98 -12.39
CA GLU A 112 14.96 6.04 -12.06
C GLU A 112 15.44 6.16 -10.61
N GLU A 113 15.00 7.18 -9.87
CA GLU A 113 15.45 7.44 -8.51
C GLU A 113 14.54 6.76 -7.48
N THR A 114 15.13 6.00 -6.55
CA THR A 114 14.41 5.53 -5.35
C THR A 114 14.33 6.69 -4.36
N VAL A 115 13.11 7.16 -4.08
CA VAL A 115 12.87 8.31 -3.19
C VAL A 115 12.53 7.88 -1.76
N GLU A 116 12.01 6.67 -1.58
CA GLU A 116 11.76 6.06 -0.27
C GLU A 116 11.89 4.54 -0.37
N GLU A 117 12.47 3.92 0.66
CA GLU A 117 12.51 2.47 0.84
C GLU A 117 12.20 2.14 2.30
N ARG A 118 11.28 1.20 2.53
CA ARG A 118 10.86 0.80 3.87
C ARG A 118 10.52 -0.68 3.91
N THR A 119 11.05 -1.37 4.93
CA THR A 119 10.64 -2.74 5.27
C THR A 119 9.84 -2.71 6.57
N VAL A 120 8.69 -3.39 6.56
CA VAL A 120 7.76 -3.51 7.70
C VAL A 120 7.70 -4.98 8.11
N ASN A 121 7.89 -5.27 9.39
CA ASN A 121 7.63 -6.61 9.93
C ASN A 121 6.14 -6.73 10.26
N LEU A 122 5.39 -7.47 9.44
CA LEU A 122 3.93 -7.58 9.55
C LEU A 122 3.49 -8.29 10.84
N ASP A 123 4.29 -9.21 11.36
CA ASP A 123 3.97 -9.95 12.60
C ASP A 123 4.15 -9.12 13.87
N LYS A 124 5.12 -8.20 13.88
CA LYS A 124 5.47 -7.37 15.03
C LYS A 124 4.83 -5.99 14.99
N GLU A 125 4.79 -5.37 13.81
CA GLU A 125 4.23 -4.03 13.62
C GLU A 125 2.75 -4.09 13.21
N GLY A 126 2.27 -5.26 12.77
CA GLY A 126 0.93 -5.39 12.22
C GLY A 126 0.73 -4.55 10.96
N PRO A 127 -0.53 -4.20 10.62
CA PRO A 127 -0.82 -3.38 9.45
C PRO A 127 -0.41 -1.92 9.62
N SER A 128 -0.01 -1.49 10.82
CA SER A 128 0.23 -0.09 11.15
C SER A 128 1.42 0.51 10.40
N GLY A 129 2.51 -0.26 10.25
CA GLY A 129 3.69 0.18 9.50
C GLY A 129 3.39 0.38 8.02
N THR A 130 2.62 -0.52 7.43
CA THR A 130 2.17 -0.43 6.03
C THR A 130 1.22 0.75 5.82
N ILE A 131 0.25 0.96 6.70
CA ILE A 131 -0.66 2.10 6.62
C ILE A 131 0.10 3.41 6.74
N GLN A 132 1.08 3.49 7.65
CA GLN A 132 1.89 4.70 7.80
C GLN A 132 2.71 5.00 6.54
N TYR A 133 3.32 3.97 5.94
CA TYR A 133 3.99 4.11 4.65
C TYR A 133 3.03 4.67 3.59
N LEU A 134 1.86 4.03 3.43
CA LEU A 134 0.86 4.48 2.46
C LEU A 134 0.40 5.92 2.72
N LYS A 135 0.19 6.34 3.97
CA LYS A 135 -0.19 7.72 4.32
C LYS A 135 0.87 8.73 3.94
N THR A 136 2.15 8.41 4.18
CA THR A 136 3.26 9.28 3.76
C THR A 136 3.31 9.36 2.25
N THR A 137 3.38 8.22 1.57
CA THR A 137 3.49 8.18 0.10
C THR A 137 2.30 8.86 -0.58
N PHE A 138 1.07 8.53 -0.22
CA PHE A 138 -0.13 9.14 -0.83
C PHE A 138 -0.40 10.57 -0.35
N GLY A 139 0.05 10.95 0.86
CA GLY A 139 -0.03 12.31 1.37
C GLY A 139 0.92 13.24 0.61
N ASP A 140 2.17 12.81 0.42
CA ASP A 140 3.14 13.49 -0.43
C ASP A 140 2.63 13.54 -1.86
N LEU A 141 2.07 12.42 -2.35
CA LEU A 141 1.31 12.32 -3.60
C LEU A 141 -0.09 12.97 -3.56
N ARG A 142 -0.38 13.85 -2.61
CA ARG A 142 -1.54 14.75 -2.74
C ARG A 142 -1.10 16.19 -2.72
N ALA A 143 -0.13 16.50 -1.86
CA ALA A 143 0.41 17.83 -1.63
C ALA A 143 1.00 18.49 -2.90
N ASN A 144 1.53 17.69 -3.83
CA ASN A 144 2.15 18.20 -5.07
C ASN A 144 1.47 17.65 -6.35
N SER A 145 0.15 17.40 -6.31
CA SER A 145 -0.62 16.69 -7.35
C SER A 145 -0.56 17.30 -8.75
N GLY A 146 -0.22 18.59 -8.83
CA GLY A 146 0.08 19.25 -10.10
C GLY A 146 1.34 18.75 -10.82
N THR A 147 2.27 18.08 -10.14
CA THR A 147 3.60 17.74 -10.68
C THR A 147 3.79 16.26 -11.05
N TRP A 148 2.97 15.35 -10.52
CA TRP A 148 3.15 13.90 -10.77
C TRP A 148 1.88 13.15 -11.08
N TRP A 149 0.73 13.81 -11.21
CA TRP A 149 -0.43 13.19 -11.86
C TRP A 149 -0.68 13.75 -13.26
N ASN A 150 -0.49 15.07 -13.43
CA ASN A 150 -0.82 15.78 -14.66
C ASN A 150 0.36 16.00 -15.61
N ASN A 151 1.57 15.55 -15.25
CA ASN A 151 2.71 15.61 -16.17
C ASN A 151 2.65 14.43 -17.15
N GLU A 152 1.64 14.45 -18.01
CA GLU A 152 1.69 13.85 -19.35
C GLU A 152 2.45 14.77 -20.32
N GLU A 153 3.46 15.52 -19.82
CA GLU A 153 4.00 16.69 -20.50
C GLU A 153 4.66 16.31 -21.83
N SER A 154 3.87 16.43 -22.90
CA SER A 154 4.27 16.84 -24.24
C SER A 154 5.42 16.06 -24.88
N ALA A 155 5.18 14.80 -25.20
CA ALA A 155 5.78 14.20 -26.41
C ALA A 155 4.83 14.45 -27.60
N ALA A 156 4.78 15.70 -28.04
CA ALA A 156 4.23 16.07 -29.35
C ALA A 156 5.30 15.85 -30.43
#